data_AF-A0AAD1W566-F1
#
_entry.id   AF-A0AAD1W566-F1
#
_cell.length_a   1.000
_cell.length_b   1.000
_cell.length_c   1.000
_cell.angle_alpha   90.00
_cell.angle_beta   90.00
_cell.angle_gamma   90.00
#
_symmetry.space_group_name_H-M   'P 1'
#
loop_
_entity.id
_entity.type
_entity.pdbx_description
1 polymer ?
#
loop_
_entity_poly.entity_id
_entity_poly.type
_entity_poly.pdbx_seq_one_letter_code
_entity_poly.pdbx_strand_id
1 'polypeptide(L)'
;MDGVLHTLAGAGHEVSDSNMPPSPLSGSSHATLVSICAELRSLAAWMVTKRDLQTLTSMLNNTIKAEMAMIRTEVNEQGTRIPVLEQTTQDLSTQVVASDQALARQGTMLLEMSRQMENLDNRGRRYNLRVRGLPEPNGPEDVERLLTSLFHFIVGEAAPAAYGFVRVHHALRPRSNNPTPRVIICC
;
A
#
# COMPACT_ATOMS: atom_id res chain seq x y z
N MET A 1 -13.85 2.34 28.80
CA MET A 1 -13.40 2.00 30.16
C MET A 1 -14.19 2.87 31.10
N ASP A 2 -15.33 2.34 31.51
CA ASP A 2 -16.26 2.91 32.47
C ASP A 2 -16.01 2.32 33.87
N GLY A 3 -16.39 3.08 34.90
CA GLY A 3 -16.88 2.56 36.19
C GLY A 3 -15.82 2.41 37.30
N VAL A 4 -15.76 3.16 38.41
CA VAL A 4 -16.74 3.60 39.45
C VAL A 4 -16.89 2.61 40.63
N LEU A 5 -16.55 3.11 41.85
CA LEU A 5 -17.03 2.77 43.22
C LEU A 5 -16.62 1.40 43.84
N HIS A 6 -16.53 1.14 45.16
CA HIS A 6 -17.06 1.73 46.40
C HIS A 6 -16.40 1.06 47.66
N THR A 7 -16.42 1.75 48.82
CA THR A 7 -16.72 1.24 50.20
C THR A 7 -15.73 0.37 51.00
N LEU A 8 -15.37 0.85 52.20
CA LEU A 8 -15.32 0.14 53.50
C LEU A 8 -15.51 1.22 54.60
N ALA A 9 -16.68 1.47 55.19
CA ALA A 9 -17.46 0.67 56.16
C ALA A 9 -16.62 0.17 57.36
N GLY A 10 -16.59 0.96 58.43
CA GLY A 10 -16.17 0.55 59.78
C GLY A 10 -17.32 0.79 60.76
N ALA A 11 -17.69 -0.24 61.53
CA ALA A 11 -18.67 -0.16 62.61
C ALA A 11 -18.47 -1.31 63.63
N GLY A 12 -18.73 -1.01 64.91
CA GLY A 12 -18.77 -1.93 66.06
C GLY A 12 -17.64 -1.65 67.06
N HIS A 13 -17.77 -0.89 68.16
CA HIS A 13 -18.77 -0.79 69.25
C HIS A 13 -18.66 -1.91 70.30
N GLU A 14 -18.41 -1.47 71.55
CA GLU A 14 -18.70 -2.03 72.91
C GLU A 14 -17.51 -1.76 73.84
N VAL A 15 -17.52 -1.02 74.96
CA VAL A 15 -18.43 -0.72 76.12
C VAL A 15 -17.72 -1.20 77.41
N SER A 16 -17.90 -0.40 78.48
CA SER A 16 -17.52 -0.61 79.91
C SER A 16 -16.07 -0.28 80.30
N ASP A 17 -15.77 0.38 81.42
CA ASP A 17 -16.60 0.80 82.55
C ASP A 17 -15.98 1.96 83.35
N SER A 18 -16.86 2.58 84.12
CA SER A 18 -16.72 3.74 85.01
C SER A 18 -15.53 3.76 85.99
N ASN A 19 -14.94 4.95 86.17
CA ASN A 19 -14.67 5.46 87.52
C ASN A 19 -14.58 7.01 87.57
N MET A 20 -15.42 7.60 88.43
CA MET A 20 -15.56 9.03 88.75
C MET A 20 -14.27 9.59 89.42
N PRO A 21 -13.96 10.90 89.38
CA PRO A 21 -14.68 11.92 90.17
C PRO A 21 -14.59 13.36 89.55
N PRO A 22 -14.69 14.44 90.33
CA PRO A 22 -15.89 15.09 90.87
C PRO A 22 -16.28 16.35 90.07
N SER A 23 -17.51 16.83 90.23
CA SER A 23 -17.90 18.16 89.76
C SER A 23 -17.29 19.26 90.66
N PRO A 24 -16.78 20.34 90.06
CA PRO A 24 -17.03 21.66 90.61
C PRO A 24 -17.72 22.54 89.57
N LEU A 25 -18.82 23.11 90.04
CA LEU A 25 -19.56 24.19 89.44
C LEU A 25 -18.64 25.37 89.07
N SER A 26 -19.07 26.12 88.05
CA SER A 26 -18.79 27.56 87.90
C SER A 26 -17.45 27.96 87.22
N GLY A 27 -17.37 27.75 85.90
CA GLY A 27 -16.35 28.37 85.02
C GLY A 27 -16.75 28.43 83.52
N SER A 28 -18.04 28.23 83.22
CA SER A 28 -18.58 27.72 81.95
C SER A 28 -18.54 28.66 80.73
N SER A 29 -18.03 29.88 80.84
CA SER A 29 -18.04 30.81 79.70
C SER A 29 -16.67 30.92 79.01
N HIS A 30 -15.58 30.84 79.77
CA HIS A 30 -14.24 31.09 79.22
C HIS A 30 -13.61 29.85 78.58
N ALA A 31 -13.85 28.64 79.13
CA ALA A 31 -13.32 27.38 78.58
C ALA A 31 -13.97 27.01 77.23
N THR A 32 -15.27 27.25 77.09
CA THR A 32 -16.05 27.02 75.85
C THR A 32 -15.63 28.00 74.75
N LEU A 33 -15.39 29.27 75.09
CA LEU A 33 -14.87 30.26 74.15
C LEU A 33 -13.44 29.94 73.70
N VAL A 34 -12.59 29.42 74.58
CA VAL A 34 -11.24 28.97 74.22
C VAL A 34 -11.28 27.75 73.29
N SER A 35 -12.19 26.80 73.52
CA SER A 35 -12.42 25.65 72.63
C SER A 35 -12.92 26.08 71.24
N ILE A 36 -13.92 26.95 71.19
CA ILE A 36 -14.45 27.50 69.92
C ILE A 36 -13.38 28.31 69.19
N CYS A 37 -12.55 29.07 69.90
CA CYS A 37 -11.42 29.79 69.30
C CYS A 37 -10.34 28.84 68.74
N ALA A 38 -10.10 27.69 69.39
CA ALA A 38 -9.18 26.68 68.88
C ALA A 38 -9.74 25.99 67.63
N GLU A 39 -11.03 25.67 67.61
CA GLU A 39 -11.73 25.11 66.44
C GLU A 39 -11.80 26.10 65.27
N LEU A 40 -12.07 27.39 65.52
CA LEU A 40 -12.06 28.43 64.49
C LEU A 40 -10.65 28.67 63.94
N ARG A 41 -9.60 28.60 64.77
CA ARG A 41 -8.20 28.69 64.30
C ARG A 41 -7.80 27.46 63.48
N SER A 42 -8.26 26.27 63.89
CA SER A 42 -8.11 25.06 63.10
C SER A 42 -8.80 25.22 61.75
N LEU A 43 -10.08 25.60 61.72
CA LEU A 43 -10.84 25.83 60.49
C LEU A 43 -10.19 26.91 59.60
N ALA A 44 -9.73 28.01 60.18
CA ALA A 44 -9.02 29.07 59.46
C ALA A 44 -7.66 28.62 58.90
N ALA A 45 -6.99 27.65 59.54
CA ALA A 45 -5.79 27.02 59.00
C ALA A 45 -6.09 26.07 57.83
N TRP A 46 -7.31 25.52 57.76
CA TRP A 46 -7.81 24.73 56.63
C TRP A 46 -8.38 25.59 55.49
N MET A 47 -8.60 26.88 55.72
CA MET A 47 -9.08 27.77 54.68
C MET A 47 -7.97 28.06 53.67
N VAL A 48 -8.32 27.93 52.40
CA VAL A 48 -7.47 28.35 51.28
C VAL A 48 -7.04 29.78 51.50
N THR A 49 -5.74 29.99 51.65
CA THR A 49 -5.22 31.33 51.87
C THR A 49 -5.16 32.09 50.55
N LYS A 50 -5.23 33.42 50.60
CA LYS A 50 -5.02 34.27 49.42
C LYS A 50 -3.72 33.93 48.68
N ARG A 51 -2.70 33.47 49.42
CA ARG A 51 -1.40 33.05 48.88
C ARG A 51 -1.51 31.78 48.04
N ASP A 52 -2.35 30.83 48.44
CA ASP A 52 -2.57 29.58 47.71
C ASP A 52 -3.26 29.85 46.37
N LEU A 53 -4.28 30.74 46.36
CA LEU A 53 -4.93 31.16 45.12
C LEU A 53 -3.97 31.90 44.18
N GLN A 54 -3.12 32.77 44.71
CA GLN A 54 -2.09 33.45 43.93
C GLN A 54 -1.06 32.47 43.35
N THR A 55 -0.69 31.45 44.13
CA THR A 55 0.23 30.39 43.69
C THR A 55 -0.41 29.55 42.58
N LEU A 56 -1.65 29.10 42.77
CA LEU A 56 -2.39 28.35 41.76
C LEU A 56 -2.59 29.16 40.48
N THR A 57 -2.94 30.44 40.60
CA THR A 57 -3.09 31.34 39.43
C THR A 57 -1.76 31.51 38.70
N SER A 58 -0.65 31.64 39.43
CA SER A 58 0.68 31.75 38.84
C SER A 58 1.10 30.46 38.15
N MET A 59 0.85 29.31 38.78
CA MET A 59 1.10 28.00 38.18
C MET A 59 0.30 27.81 36.90
N LEU A 60 -1.01 28.09 36.94
CA LEU A 60 -1.90 27.97 35.78
C LEU A 60 -1.45 28.89 34.65
N ASN A 61 -1.10 30.14 34.95
CA ASN A 61 -0.56 31.06 33.95
C ASN A 61 0.75 30.58 33.34
N ASN A 62 1.63 29.98 34.15
CA ASN A 62 2.90 29.42 33.66
C ASN A 62 2.66 28.20 32.78
N THR A 63 1.76 27.30 33.17
CA THR A 63 1.35 26.14 32.35
C THR A 63 0.74 26.61 31.04
N ILE A 64 -0.21 27.54 31.05
CA ILE A 64 -0.82 28.08 29.83
C ILE A 64 0.26 28.69 28.90
N LYS A 65 1.20 29.46 29.45
CA LYS A 65 2.29 30.05 28.64
C LYS A 65 3.18 28.98 28.03
N ALA A 66 3.51 27.94 28.79
CA ALA A 66 4.33 26.83 28.32
C ALA A 66 3.61 26.06 27.20
N GLU A 67 2.36 25.68 27.41
CA GLU A 67 1.52 25.01 26.40
C GLU A 67 1.36 25.87 25.14
N MET A 68 1.09 27.18 25.28
CA MET A 68 1.02 28.09 24.13
C MET A 68 2.35 28.20 23.37
N ALA A 69 3.48 28.14 24.07
CA ALA A 69 4.78 28.13 23.41
C ALA A 69 5.00 26.84 22.62
N MET A 70 4.64 25.68 23.18
CA MET A 70 4.72 24.38 22.51
C MET A 70 3.81 24.34 21.27
N ILE A 71 2.57 24.79 21.39
CA ILE A 71 1.63 24.87 20.26
C ILE A 71 2.21 25.76 19.15
N ARG A 72 2.79 26.92 19.49
CA ARG A 72 3.42 27.79 18.49
C ARG A 72 4.58 27.12 17.78
N THR A 73 5.42 26.36 18.51
CA THR A 73 6.52 25.63 17.88
C THR A 73 6.01 24.54 16.95
N GLU A 74 5.00 23.77 17.36
CA GLU A 74 4.40 22.73 16.52
C GLU A 74 3.73 23.32 15.28
N VAL A 75 2.98 24.41 15.43
CA VAL A 75 2.34 25.10 14.30
C VAL A 75 3.39 25.61 13.31
N ASN A 76 4.49 26.18 13.80
CA ASN A 76 5.58 26.63 12.93
C ASN A 76 6.27 25.45 12.23
N GLU A 77 6.51 24.34 12.92
CA GLU A 77 7.10 23.14 12.33
C GLU A 77 6.17 22.53 11.28
N GLN A 78 4.87 22.46 11.55
CA GLN A 78 3.89 22.02 10.56
C GLN A 78 3.85 22.99 9.37
N GLY A 79 3.93 24.29 9.63
CA GLY A 79 3.99 25.34 8.61
C GLY A 79 5.20 25.22 7.68
N THR A 80 6.33 24.67 8.14
CA THR A 80 7.50 24.40 7.28
C THR A 80 7.43 23.04 6.59
N ARG A 81 6.81 22.02 7.21
CA ARG A 81 6.70 20.68 6.64
C ARG A 81 5.68 20.58 5.50
N ILE A 82 4.55 21.29 5.62
CA ILE A 82 3.50 21.31 4.59
C ILE A 82 4.04 21.72 3.20
N PRO A 83 4.74 22.86 3.03
CA PRO A 83 5.20 23.26 1.70
C PRO A 83 6.23 22.29 1.10
N VAL A 84 7.04 21.63 1.93
CA VAL A 84 7.98 20.60 1.47
C VAL A 84 7.22 19.37 0.93
N LEU A 85 6.17 18.94 1.63
CA LEU A 85 5.32 17.84 1.19
C LEU A 85 4.53 18.20 -0.08
N GLU A 86 4.02 19.42 -0.17
CA GLU A 86 3.34 19.92 -1.36
C GLU A 86 4.28 19.96 -2.57
N GLN A 87 5.50 20.48 -2.40
CA GLN A 87 6.51 20.49 -3.46
C GLN A 87 6.89 19.07 -3.88
N THR A 88 7.14 18.17 -2.93
CA THR A 88 7.47 16.77 -3.23
C THR A 88 6.33 16.09 -3.97
N THR A 89 5.09 16.36 -3.59
CA THR A 89 3.89 15.81 -4.25
C THR A 89 3.76 16.33 -5.68
N GLN A 90 4.03 17.62 -5.88
CA GLN A 90 4.04 18.24 -7.21
C GLN A 90 5.13 17.62 -8.09
N ASP A 91 6.35 17.47 -7.58
CA ASP A 91 7.47 16.87 -8.31
C ASP A 91 7.15 15.43 -8.71
N LEU A 92 6.63 14.62 -7.77
CA LEU A 92 6.20 13.24 -8.05
C LEU A 92 5.09 13.19 -9.10
N SER A 93 4.12 14.11 -9.03
CA SER A 93 3.05 14.20 -10.04
C SER A 93 3.61 14.45 -11.43
N THR A 94 4.55 15.40 -11.56
CA THR A 94 5.20 15.67 -12.86
C THR A 94 6.01 14.48 -13.37
N GLN A 95 6.71 13.76 -12.49
CA GLN A 95 7.47 12.58 -12.85
C GLN A 95 6.58 11.43 -13.32
N VAL A 96 5.43 11.23 -12.67
CA VAL A 96 4.44 10.22 -13.07
C VAL A 96 3.90 10.53 -14.47
N VAL A 97 3.52 11.78 -14.73
CA VAL A 97 3.03 12.20 -16.05
C VAL A 97 4.11 12.00 -17.12
N ALA A 98 5.35 12.36 -16.85
CA ALA A 98 6.46 12.16 -17.79
C ALA A 98 6.72 10.67 -18.08
N SER A 99 6.63 9.84 -17.05
CA SER A 99 6.80 8.38 -17.17
C SER A 99 5.67 7.73 -17.97
N ASP A 100 4.43 8.16 -17.75
CA ASP A 100 3.26 7.68 -18.50
C ASP A 100 3.38 8.02 -19.99
N GLN A 101 3.80 9.24 -20.31
CA GLN A 101 4.07 9.64 -21.70
C GLN A 101 5.20 8.81 -22.33
N ALA A 102 6.26 8.49 -21.57
CA ALA A 102 7.34 7.64 -22.07
C ALA A 102 6.86 6.21 -22.34
N LEU A 103 6.05 5.63 -21.45
CA LEU A 103 5.45 4.31 -21.63
C LEU A 103 4.53 4.28 -22.84
N ALA A 104 3.69 5.31 -23.03
CA ALA A 104 2.83 5.42 -24.21
C ALA A 104 3.65 5.43 -25.51
N ARG A 105 4.73 6.23 -25.56
CA ARG A 105 5.65 6.25 -26.72
C ARG A 105 6.30 4.90 -26.97
N GLN A 106 6.81 4.24 -25.93
CA GLN A 106 7.39 2.90 -26.05
C GLN A 106 6.36 1.88 -26.56
N GLY A 107 5.13 1.93 -26.06
CA GLY A 107 4.03 1.09 -26.53
C GLY A 107 3.76 1.27 -28.02
N THR A 108 3.72 2.52 -28.50
CA THR A 108 3.55 2.79 -29.94
C THR A 108 4.72 2.28 -30.78
N MET A 109 5.95 2.40 -30.28
CA MET A 109 7.15 1.91 -30.97
C MET A 109 7.15 0.39 -31.07
N LEU A 110 6.81 -0.32 -29.98
CA LEU A 110 6.69 -1.77 -29.98
C LEU A 110 5.62 -2.27 -30.96
N LEU A 111 4.47 -1.58 -31.02
CA LEU A 111 3.41 -1.92 -31.96
C LEU A 111 3.87 -1.75 -33.41
N GLU A 112 4.54 -0.64 -33.72
CA GLU A 112 5.05 -0.41 -35.08
C GLU A 112 6.15 -1.41 -35.45
N MET A 113 7.07 -1.72 -34.52
CA MET A 113 8.09 -2.75 -34.73
C MET A 113 7.44 -4.12 -34.99
N SER A 114 6.42 -4.48 -34.22
CA SER A 114 5.66 -5.73 -34.41
C SER A 114 5.02 -5.77 -35.80
N ARG A 115 4.39 -4.67 -36.24
CA ARG A 115 3.79 -4.55 -37.58
C ARG A 115 4.85 -4.66 -38.68
N GLN A 116 6.02 -4.06 -38.50
CA GLN A 116 7.13 -4.16 -39.45
C GLN A 116 7.67 -5.58 -39.52
N MET A 117 7.85 -6.26 -38.38
CA MET A 117 8.26 -7.66 -38.34
C MET A 117 7.25 -8.57 -39.03
N GLU A 118 5.95 -8.39 -38.79
CA GLU A 118 4.89 -9.14 -39.48
C GLU A 118 4.93 -8.88 -40.99
N ASN A 119 5.10 -7.63 -41.42
CA ASN A 119 5.23 -7.30 -42.82
C ASN A 119 6.45 -7.94 -43.48
N LEU A 120 7.59 -7.97 -42.79
CA LEU A 120 8.81 -8.62 -43.27
C LEU A 120 8.65 -10.13 -43.35
N ASP A 121 8.05 -10.76 -42.34
CA ASP A 121 7.77 -12.21 -42.34
C ASP A 121 6.76 -12.58 -43.44
N ASN A 122 5.70 -11.78 -43.61
CA ASN A 122 4.75 -11.93 -44.69
C ASN A 122 5.44 -11.80 -46.06
N ARG A 123 6.29 -10.77 -46.26
CA ARG A 123 7.07 -10.61 -47.49
C ARG A 123 8.00 -11.79 -47.75
N GLY A 124 8.68 -12.29 -46.71
CA GLY A 124 9.54 -13.47 -46.80
C GLY A 124 8.76 -14.76 -47.10
N ARG A 125 7.47 -14.82 -46.76
CA ARG A 125 6.60 -15.97 -47.04
C ARG A 125 5.75 -15.84 -48.30
N ARG A 126 5.73 -14.68 -48.97
CA ARG A 126 4.86 -14.43 -50.15
C ARG A 126 5.07 -15.43 -51.27
N TYR A 127 6.31 -15.88 -51.46
CA TYR A 127 6.65 -16.85 -52.50
C TYR A 127 6.66 -18.29 -52.00
N ASN A 128 6.33 -18.51 -50.71
CA ASN A 128 6.33 -19.86 -50.15
C ASN A 128 5.00 -20.56 -50.45
N LEU A 129 5.05 -21.63 -51.24
CA LEU A 129 3.92 -22.54 -51.42
C LEU A 129 3.91 -23.57 -50.29
N ARG A 130 2.74 -23.80 -49.70
CA ARG A 130 2.53 -24.80 -48.64
C ARG A 130 1.65 -25.93 -49.13
N VAL A 131 2.25 -27.10 -49.35
CA VAL A 131 1.54 -28.29 -49.83
C VAL A 131 1.21 -29.20 -48.64
N ARG A 132 -0.05 -29.59 -48.51
CA ARG A 132 -0.58 -30.43 -47.41
C ARG A 132 -1.11 -31.75 -47.96
N GLY A 133 -1.08 -32.80 -47.14
CA GLY A 133 -1.69 -34.10 -47.46
C GLY A 133 -0.84 -35.00 -48.38
N LEU A 134 0.40 -34.62 -48.67
CA LEU A 134 1.33 -35.51 -49.37
C LEU A 134 1.94 -36.53 -48.39
N PRO A 135 2.09 -37.80 -48.80
CA PRO A 135 2.79 -38.80 -47.99
C PRO A 135 4.22 -38.33 -47.71
N GLU A 136 4.75 -38.63 -46.51
CA GLU A 136 6.14 -38.26 -46.18
C GLU A 136 7.10 -39.17 -46.95
N PRO A 137 7.89 -38.64 -47.90
CA PRO A 137 8.90 -39.44 -48.57
C PRO A 137 10.10 -39.67 -47.64
N ASN A 138 10.94 -40.65 -47.99
CA ASN A 138 12.03 -41.10 -47.12
C ASN A 138 13.23 -40.13 -47.07
N GLY A 139 13.33 -39.17 -48.00
CA GLY A 139 14.40 -38.17 -48.06
C GLY A 139 14.02 -36.86 -48.76
N PRO A 140 14.86 -35.81 -48.68
CA PRO A 140 14.58 -34.48 -49.24
C PRO A 140 14.58 -34.47 -50.78
N GLU A 141 15.45 -35.25 -51.43
CA GLU A 141 15.49 -35.34 -52.91
C GLU A 141 14.20 -35.93 -53.49
N ASP A 142 13.53 -36.80 -52.72
CA ASP A 142 12.26 -37.39 -53.10
C ASP A 142 11.12 -36.36 -53.04
N VAL A 143 11.21 -35.36 -52.16
CA VAL A 143 10.19 -34.31 -52.02
C VAL A 143 10.14 -33.44 -53.28
N GLU A 144 11.29 -33.02 -53.79
CA GLU A 144 11.37 -32.18 -54.99
C GLU A 144 10.87 -32.91 -56.24
N ARG A 145 11.23 -34.20 -56.39
CA ARG A 145 10.72 -35.05 -57.48
C ARG A 145 9.20 -35.23 -57.39
N LEU A 146 8.68 -35.49 -56.19
CA LEU A 146 7.24 -35.61 -55.95
C LEU A 146 6.50 -34.32 -56.32
N LEU A 147 7.01 -33.17 -55.90
CA LEU A 147 6.42 -31.87 -56.23
C LEU A 147 6.49 -31.57 -57.73
N THR A 148 7.61 -31.85 -58.38
CA THR A 148 7.78 -31.63 -59.82
C THR A 148 6.80 -32.47 -60.63
N SER A 149 6.63 -33.74 -60.25
CA SER A 149 5.63 -34.64 -60.85
C SER A 149 4.20 -34.15 -60.60
N LEU A 150 3.90 -33.73 -59.37
CA LEU A 150 2.60 -33.19 -59.00
C LEU A 150 2.27 -31.91 -59.79
N PHE A 151 3.20 -30.98 -59.92
CA PHE A 151 2.97 -29.75 -60.68
C PHE A 151 2.88 -29.99 -62.18
N HIS A 152 3.68 -30.89 -62.75
CA HIS A 152 3.50 -31.32 -64.15
C HIS A 152 2.11 -31.92 -64.37
N PHE A 153 1.63 -32.75 -63.44
CA PHE A 153 0.30 -33.33 -63.51
C PHE A 153 -0.81 -32.26 -63.45
N ILE A 154 -0.67 -31.25 -62.59
CA ILE A 154 -1.68 -30.18 -62.44
C ILE A 154 -1.66 -29.19 -63.63
N VAL A 155 -0.47 -28.78 -64.07
CA VAL A 155 -0.31 -27.75 -65.12
C VAL A 155 -0.46 -28.36 -66.53
N GLY A 156 -0.16 -29.65 -66.71
CA GLY A 156 -0.27 -30.35 -67.98
C GLY A 156 0.82 -29.96 -68.97
N GLU A 157 0.49 -29.91 -70.26
CA GLU A 157 1.45 -29.66 -71.35
C GLU A 157 2.11 -28.28 -71.31
N ALA A 158 1.53 -27.33 -70.58
CA ALA A 158 2.11 -25.99 -70.38
C ALA A 158 3.16 -25.94 -69.25
N ALA A 159 3.49 -27.07 -68.62
CA ALA A 159 4.45 -27.12 -67.53
C ALA A 159 5.88 -26.82 -68.03
N PRO A 160 6.65 -25.99 -67.31
CA PRO A 160 8.06 -25.80 -67.60
C PRO A 160 8.86 -27.07 -67.32
N ALA A 161 9.94 -27.28 -68.08
CA ALA A 161 10.80 -28.46 -67.94
C ALA A 161 11.41 -28.63 -66.53
N ALA A 162 11.61 -27.52 -65.81
CA ALA A 162 12.05 -27.52 -64.41
C ALA A 162 11.44 -26.34 -63.66
N TYR A 163 11.03 -26.59 -62.42
CA TYR A 163 10.62 -25.54 -61.48
C TYR A 163 11.83 -25.12 -60.66
N GLY A 164 12.17 -23.82 -60.68
CA GLY A 164 13.33 -23.28 -59.96
C GLY A 164 13.08 -23.08 -58.47
N PHE A 165 12.86 -24.16 -57.72
CA PHE A 165 12.73 -24.08 -56.27
C PHE A 165 14.07 -23.67 -55.65
N VAL A 166 14.06 -22.66 -54.77
CA VAL A 166 15.25 -22.26 -54.02
C VAL A 166 15.46 -23.21 -52.85
N ARG A 167 14.36 -23.62 -52.20
CA ARG A 167 14.42 -24.57 -51.07
C ARG A 167 13.11 -25.32 -50.90
N VAL A 168 13.20 -26.65 -50.83
CA VAL A 168 12.07 -27.53 -50.52
C VAL A 168 12.34 -28.26 -49.22
N HIS A 169 11.42 -28.16 -48.26
CA HIS A 169 11.56 -28.83 -46.97
C HIS A 169 10.22 -29.08 -46.29
N HIS A 170 10.17 -30.05 -45.39
CA HIS A 170 9.04 -30.20 -44.47
C HIS A 170 9.06 -29.10 -43.42
N ALA A 171 7.87 -28.63 -43.03
CA ALA A 171 7.71 -27.74 -41.89
C ALA A 171 8.28 -28.41 -40.64
N LEU A 172 9.03 -27.63 -39.85
CA LEU A 172 9.59 -28.04 -38.57
C LEU A 172 8.43 -28.36 -37.61
N ARG A 173 8.14 -29.65 -37.46
CA ARG A 173 7.20 -30.18 -36.47
C ARG A 173 7.85 -31.40 -35.83
N PRO A 174 7.74 -31.57 -34.50
CA PRO A 174 8.14 -32.82 -33.85
C PRO A 174 7.44 -33.99 -34.55
N ARG A 175 8.19 -35.07 -34.78
CA ARG A 175 7.64 -36.33 -35.32
C ARG A 175 6.79 -36.97 -34.22
N SER A 176 5.55 -36.48 -34.07
CA SER A 176 4.59 -37.07 -33.15
C SER A 176 3.99 -38.32 -33.79
N ASN A 177 3.41 -39.21 -32.98
CA ASN A 177 2.62 -40.37 -33.45
C ASN A 177 1.32 -39.98 -34.19
N ASN A 178 1.21 -38.73 -34.65
CA ASN A 178 0.06 -38.23 -35.36
C ASN A 178 0.16 -38.70 -36.82
N PRO A 179 -0.86 -39.39 -37.35
CA PRO A 179 -0.84 -39.92 -38.72
C PRO A 179 -0.86 -38.84 -39.80
N THR A 180 -1.05 -37.56 -39.45
CA THR A 180 -1.09 -36.47 -40.43
C THR A 180 0.31 -36.15 -40.98
N PRO A 181 0.53 -36.21 -42.31
CA PRO A 181 1.80 -35.84 -42.90
C PRO A 181 2.17 -34.37 -42.65
N ARG A 182 3.47 -34.08 -42.50
CA ARG A 182 3.97 -32.70 -42.37
C ARG A 182 3.75 -31.90 -43.65
N VAL A 183 3.45 -30.61 -43.48
CA VAL A 183 3.33 -29.64 -44.58
C VAL A 183 4.68 -29.50 -45.28
N ILE A 184 4.69 -29.54 -46.60
CA ILE A 184 5.88 -29.23 -47.40
C ILE A 184 5.86 -27.74 -47.75
N ILE A 185 7.00 -27.07 -47.57
CA ILE A 185 7.20 -25.66 -47.88
C ILE A 185 8.17 -25.58 -49.07
N CYS A 186 7.70 -24.97 -50.16
CA CYS A 186 8.49 -24.68 -51.35
C CYS A 186 8.78 -23.17 -51.37
N CYS A 187 10.05 -22.80 -51.23
CA CYS A 187 10.55 -21.43 -51.32
C CYS A 187 11.16 -21.18 -52.71
#